data_AF-A0A418NTZ0-F1
#
_entry.id   AF-A0A418NTZ0-F1
#
_cell.length_a   1.000
_cell.length_b   1.000
_cell.length_c   1.000
_cell.angle_alpha   90.00
_cell.angle_beta   90.00
_cell.angle_gamma   90.00
#
_symmetry.space_group_name_H-M   'P 1'
#
loop_
_entity.id
_entity.type
_entity.pdbx_description
1 polymer ?
#
loop_
_entity_poly.entity_id
_entity_poly.type
_entity_poly.pdbx_seq_one_letter_code
_entity_poly.pdbx_strand_id
1 'polypeptide(L)'
;MNRVGAFLASALGRVVMVALVVGLVLVTLNQCQNARRAGQQANLNEKQAEAVSDSAADAIGTVGAVSGRQQDSDDLTRSNADAIDQAEGASDAVNPSVHGAGLDGLCRRAAYRSDPRCVQQPDP
;
A
#
# COMPACT_ATOMS: atom_id res chain seq x y z
N MET A 1 45.31 -6.03 71.90
CA MET A 1 44.07 -6.49 71.24
C MET A 1 43.68 -5.62 70.04
N ASN A 2 44.60 -5.27 69.12
CA ASN A 2 44.32 -4.33 67.99
C ASN A 2 44.43 -4.94 66.58
N ARG A 3 44.76 -6.24 66.44
CA ARG A 3 44.97 -6.86 65.12
C ARG A 3 43.67 -7.30 64.41
N VAL A 4 42.63 -7.60 65.19
CA VAL A 4 41.33 -8.05 64.65
C VAL A 4 40.54 -6.88 64.04
N GLY A 5 40.60 -5.68 64.65
CA GLY A 5 39.95 -4.47 64.12
C GLY A 5 40.52 -3.98 62.79
N ALA A 6 41.84 -4.08 62.58
CA ALA A 6 42.49 -3.70 61.32
C ALA A 6 42.15 -4.66 60.15
N PHE A 7 41.92 -5.95 60.45
CA PHE A 7 41.50 -6.94 59.46
C PHE A 7 40.05 -6.74 59.01
N LEU A 8 39.15 -6.41 59.94
CA LEU A 8 37.74 -6.13 59.61
C LEU A 8 37.56 -4.83 58.82
N ALA A 9 38.33 -3.77 59.14
CA ALA A 9 38.29 -2.51 58.41
C ALA A 9 38.81 -2.66 56.96
N SER A 10 39.85 -3.46 56.74
CA SER A 10 40.38 -3.72 55.41
C SER A 10 39.50 -4.66 54.57
N ALA A 11 38.79 -5.60 55.21
CA ALA A 11 37.80 -6.45 54.52
C ALA A 11 36.59 -5.65 54.02
N LEU A 12 36.02 -4.77 54.86
CA LEU A 12 34.92 -3.88 54.46
C LEU A 12 35.32 -2.93 53.33
N GLY A 13 36.52 -2.34 53.43
CA GLY A 13 37.03 -1.47 52.36
C GLY A 13 37.16 -2.17 51.01
N ARG A 14 37.61 -3.44 50.99
CA ARG A 14 37.70 -4.24 49.76
C ARG A 14 36.33 -4.56 49.17
N VAL A 15 35.34 -4.90 50.00
CA VAL A 15 33.97 -5.20 49.53
C VAL A 15 33.35 -3.97 48.89
N VAL A 16 33.49 -2.79 49.50
CA VAL A 16 32.97 -1.53 48.95
C VAL A 16 33.65 -1.19 47.61
N MET A 17 34.97 -1.40 47.51
CA MET A 17 35.71 -1.14 46.28
C MET A 17 35.27 -2.09 45.15
N VAL A 18 35.10 -3.38 45.44
CA VAL A 18 34.58 -4.36 44.47
C VAL A 18 33.16 -3.99 44.04
N ALA A 19 32.28 -3.59 44.96
CA ALA A 19 30.92 -3.18 44.63
C ALA A 19 30.90 -1.94 43.71
N LEU A 20 31.78 -0.96 43.95
CA LEU A 20 31.93 0.21 43.09
C LEU A 20 32.41 -0.16 41.69
N VAL A 21 33.40 -1.04 41.57
CA VAL A 21 33.91 -1.50 40.26
C VAL A 21 32.82 -2.26 39.50
N VAL A 22 32.09 -3.16 40.15
CA VAL A 22 30.99 -3.89 39.53
C VAL A 22 29.88 -2.94 39.10
N GLY A 23 29.50 -1.97 39.95
CA GLY A 23 28.52 -0.94 39.60
C GLY A 23 28.93 -0.12 38.38
N LEU A 24 30.20 0.30 38.31
CA LEU A 24 30.73 1.04 37.16
C LEU A 24 30.68 0.22 35.87
N VAL A 25 31.07 -1.06 35.92
CA VAL A 25 31.04 -1.97 34.77
C VAL A 25 29.61 -2.21 34.28
N LEU A 26 28.64 -2.36 35.18
CA LEU A 26 27.25 -2.54 34.79
C LEU A 26 26.68 -1.29 34.10
N VAL A 27 27.00 -0.10 34.61
CA VAL A 27 26.57 1.17 34.00
C VAL A 27 27.15 1.35 32.60
N THR A 28 28.44 1.07 32.40
CA THR A 28 29.09 1.21 31.07
C THR A 28 28.53 0.22 30.07
N LEU A 29 28.28 -1.03 30.48
CA LEU A 29 27.65 -2.03 29.62
C LEU A 29 26.23 -1.60 29.20
N ASN A 30 25.45 -1.08 30.13
CA ASN A 30 24.08 -0.65 29.85
C ASN A 30 24.03 0.56 28.90
N GLN A 31 24.96 1.51 29.06
CA GLN A 31 25.11 2.64 28.13
C GLN A 31 25.52 2.18 26.73
N CYS A 32 26.48 1.26 26.60
CA CYS A 32 26.87 0.71 25.30
C CYS A 32 25.71 -0.02 24.61
N GLN A 33 24.91 -0.81 25.35
CA GLN A 33 23.75 -1.50 24.79
C GLN A 33 22.67 -0.51 24.32
N ASN A 34 22.37 0.51 25.12
CA ASN A 34 21.40 1.53 24.76
C ASN A 34 21.85 2.36 23.54
N ALA A 35 23.12 2.73 23.46
CA ALA A 35 23.66 3.43 22.30
C ALA A 35 23.56 2.60 21.01
N ARG A 36 23.84 1.28 21.10
CA ARG A 36 23.67 0.37 19.97
C ARG A 36 22.21 0.22 19.53
N ARG A 37 21.28 0.11 20.49
CA ARG A 37 19.83 0.07 20.21
C ARG A 37 19.34 1.35 19.56
N ALA A 38 19.78 2.51 20.07
CA ALA A 38 19.43 3.81 19.49
C ALA A 38 19.93 3.94 18.04
N GLY A 39 21.16 3.49 17.75
CA GLY A 39 21.69 3.48 16.38
C GLY A 39 20.92 2.54 15.44
N GLN A 40 20.52 1.36 15.92
CA GLN A 40 19.68 0.46 15.12
C GLN A 40 18.28 1.02 14.89
N GLN A 41 17.68 1.65 15.90
CA GLN A 41 16.36 2.26 15.76
C GLN A 41 16.39 3.48 14.82
N ALA A 42 17.46 4.27 14.83
CA ALA A 42 17.66 5.33 13.86
C ALA A 42 17.74 4.79 12.43
N ASN A 43 18.56 3.77 12.19
CA ASN A 43 18.65 3.11 10.87
C ASN A 43 17.31 2.51 10.42
N LEU A 44 16.53 1.94 11.35
CA LEU A 44 15.21 1.40 11.05
C LEU A 44 14.21 2.51 10.70
N ASN A 45 14.26 3.65 11.38
CA ASN A 45 13.39 4.79 11.09
C ASN A 45 13.76 5.43 9.75
N GLU A 46 15.05 5.54 9.44
CA GLU A 46 15.54 6.06 8.15
C GLU A 46 15.06 5.18 6.99
N LYS A 47 15.24 3.86 7.09
CA LYS A 47 14.75 2.91 6.08
C LYS A 47 13.23 2.90 5.94
N GLN A 48 12.51 3.07 7.05
CA GLN A 48 11.05 3.20 6.99
C GLN A 48 10.64 4.50 6.30
N ALA A 49 11.31 5.61 6.57
CA ALA A 49 11.04 6.88 5.91
C ALA A 49 11.31 6.82 4.40
N GLU A 50 12.41 6.17 3.99
CA GLU A 50 12.73 5.91 2.59
C GLU A 50 11.66 5.05 1.92
N ALA A 51 11.30 3.91 2.53
CA ALA A 51 10.26 3.03 2.00
C ALA A 51 8.87 3.70 1.89
N VAL A 52 8.52 4.57 2.84
CA VAL A 52 7.27 5.36 2.79
C VAL A 52 7.32 6.36 1.65
N SER A 53 8.46 7.02 1.43
CA SER A 53 8.65 7.95 0.32
C SER A 53 8.51 7.27 -1.03
N ASP A 54 9.15 6.12 -1.22
CA ASP A 54 9.08 5.33 -2.45
C ASP A 54 7.65 4.83 -2.71
N SER A 55 7.00 4.31 -1.65
CA SER A 55 5.60 3.88 -1.74
C SER A 55 4.66 5.02 -2.12
N ALA A 56 4.91 6.23 -1.60
CA ALA A 56 4.11 7.41 -1.95
C ALA A 56 4.32 7.81 -3.42
N ALA A 57 5.57 7.76 -3.91
CA ALA A 57 5.87 8.04 -5.32
C ALA A 57 5.18 7.05 -6.27
N ASP A 58 5.21 5.75 -5.95
CA ASP A 58 4.53 4.70 -6.73
C ASP A 58 3.01 4.87 -6.72
N ALA A 59 2.43 5.22 -5.56
CA ALA A 59 1.00 5.49 -5.45
C ALA A 59 0.59 6.71 -6.30
N ILE A 60 1.35 7.80 -6.24
CA ILE A 60 1.09 9.00 -7.05
C ILE A 60 1.20 8.69 -8.55
N GLY A 61 2.25 7.97 -8.97
CA GLY A 61 2.43 7.56 -10.36
C GLY A 61 1.29 6.68 -10.86
N THR A 62 0.85 5.73 -10.05
CA THR A 62 -0.27 4.83 -10.37
C THR A 62 -1.59 5.59 -10.50
N VAL A 63 -1.90 6.47 -9.53
CA VAL A 63 -3.14 7.28 -9.56
C VAL A 63 -3.13 8.24 -10.75
N GLY A 64 -1.99 8.88 -11.03
CA GLY A 64 -1.84 9.75 -12.20
C GLY A 64 -2.06 9.00 -13.52
N ALA A 65 -1.47 7.81 -13.67
CA ALA A 65 -1.65 6.97 -14.86
C ALA A 65 -3.09 6.46 -15.02
N VAL A 66 -3.77 6.11 -13.92
CA VAL A 66 -5.19 5.72 -13.96
C VAL A 66 -6.07 6.91 -14.34
N SER A 67 -5.82 8.08 -13.74
CA SER A 67 -6.59 9.30 -14.03
C SER A 67 -6.46 9.72 -15.49
N GLY A 68 -5.25 9.66 -16.06
CA GLY A 68 -5.03 9.94 -17.48
C GLY A 68 -5.81 8.98 -18.39
N ARG A 69 -5.73 7.67 -18.14
CA ARG A 69 -6.49 6.68 -18.92
C ARG A 69 -8.01 6.86 -18.81
N GLN A 70 -8.52 7.26 -17.65
CA GLN A 70 -9.94 7.52 -17.46
C GLN A 70 -10.37 8.74 -18.29
N GLN A 71 -9.59 9.81 -18.28
CA GLN A 71 -9.84 11.00 -19.11
C GLN A 71 -9.83 10.65 -20.60
N ASP A 72 -8.81 9.92 -21.07
CA ASP A 72 -8.72 9.47 -22.47
C ASP A 72 -9.93 8.60 -22.87
N SER A 73 -10.37 7.72 -21.96
CA SER A 73 -11.54 6.84 -22.20
C SER A 73 -12.84 7.63 -22.24
N ASP A 74 -13.01 8.62 -21.37
CA ASP A 74 -14.20 9.48 -21.33
C ASP A 74 -14.24 10.39 -22.57
N ASP A 75 -13.09 10.94 -22.99
CA ASP A 75 -12.98 11.76 -24.19
C ASP A 75 -13.26 10.95 -25.45
N LEU A 76 -12.74 9.72 -25.55
CA LEU A 76 -13.07 8.80 -26.63
C LEU A 76 -14.56 8.45 -26.63
N THR A 77 -15.15 8.23 -25.46
CA THR A 77 -16.60 7.93 -25.34
C THR A 77 -17.44 9.11 -25.82
N ARG A 78 -17.11 10.34 -25.40
CA ARG A 78 -17.80 11.56 -25.86
C ARG A 78 -17.62 11.76 -27.37
N SER A 79 -16.41 11.64 -27.88
CA SER A 79 -16.15 11.78 -29.32
C SER A 79 -16.91 10.75 -30.16
N ASN A 80 -17.04 9.51 -29.67
CA ASN A 80 -17.82 8.49 -30.37
C ASN A 80 -19.32 8.78 -30.32
N ALA A 81 -19.84 9.23 -29.17
CA ALA A 81 -21.24 9.63 -29.05
C ALA A 81 -21.55 10.79 -29.99
N ASP A 82 -20.72 11.83 -30.00
CA ASP A 82 -20.87 12.98 -30.88
C ASP A 82 -20.84 12.58 -32.36
N ALA A 83 -19.93 11.67 -32.74
CA ALA A 83 -19.84 11.17 -34.11
C ALA A 83 -21.06 10.33 -34.52
N ILE A 84 -21.63 9.55 -33.59
CA ILE A 84 -22.84 8.78 -33.82
C ILE A 84 -24.04 9.72 -33.95
N ASP A 85 -24.19 10.70 -33.07
CA ASP A 85 -25.32 11.61 -33.05
C ASP A 85 -25.33 12.56 -34.27
N GLN A 86 -24.16 12.89 -34.81
CA GLN A 86 -24.00 13.70 -36.02
C GLN A 86 -24.07 12.88 -37.32
N ALA A 87 -24.11 11.55 -37.25
CA ALA A 87 -24.15 10.70 -38.44
C ALA A 87 -25.48 10.85 -39.19
N GLU A 88 -25.44 10.70 -40.51
CA GLU A 88 -26.66 10.67 -41.32
C GLU A 88 -27.55 9.51 -40.89
N GLY A 89 -28.83 9.80 -40.62
CA GLY A 89 -29.80 8.83 -40.12
C GLY A 89 -29.69 8.50 -38.63
N ALA A 90 -28.86 9.20 -37.86
CA ALA A 90 -28.73 8.98 -36.41
C ALA A 90 -30.06 9.15 -35.65
N SER A 91 -30.92 10.04 -36.13
CA SER A 91 -32.26 10.29 -35.57
C SER A 91 -33.36 9.46 -36.21
N ASP A 92 -33.04 8.64 -37.23
CA ASP A 92 -34.04 7.85 -37.93
C ASP A 92 -34.47 6.66 -37.08
N ALA A 93 -35.77 6.38 -37.10
CA ALA A 93 -36.30 5.20 -36.43
C ALA A 93 -35.79 3.93 -37.15
N VAL A 94 -35.05 3.10 -36.42
CA VAL A 94 -34.64 1.78 -36.93
C VAL A 94 -35.88 0.93 -37.17
N ASN A 95 -35.96 0.29 -38.33
CA ASN A 95 -37.04 -0.63 -38.64
C ASN A 95 -37.12 -1.74 -37.57
N PRO A 96 -38.31 -2.03 -36.97
CA PRO A 96 -38.44 -3.02 -35.91
C PRO A 96 -37.91 -4.41 -36.25
N SER A 97 -38.03 -4.85 -37.52
CA SER A 97 -37.52 -6.16 -37.94
C SER A 97 -35.99 -6.21 -37.98
N VAL A 98 -35.35 -5.11 -38.39
CA VAL A 98 -33.89 -4.96 -38.39
C VAL A 98 -33.36 -4.88 -36.96
N HIS A 99 -34.05 -4.14 -36.09
CA HIS A 99 -33.71 -4.08 -34.67
C HIS A 99 -33.78 -5.45 -34.00
N GLY A 100 -34.86 -6.21 -34.24
CA GLY A 100 -35.02 -7.57 -33.73
C GLY A 100 -33.93 -8.52 -34.23
N ALA A 101 -33.64 -8.53 -35.52
CA ALA A 101 -32.57 -9.37 -36.10
C ALA A 101 -31.18 -9.00 -35.55
N GLY A 102 -30.91 -7.71 -35.35
CA GLY A 102 -29.67 -7.22 -34.76
C GLY A 102 -29.49 -7.68 -33.32
N LEU A 103 -30.55 -7.56 -32.50
CA LEU A 103 -30.55 -8.06 -31.13
C LEU A 103 -30.37 -9.58 -31.08
N ASP A 104 -31.09 -10.33 -31.90
CA ASP A 104 -30.97 -11.79 -31.95
C ASP A 104 -29.53 -12.23 -32.30
N GLY A 105 -28.90 -11.55 -33.26
CA GLY A 105 -27.50 -11.76 -33.61
C GLY A 105 -26.52 -11.44 -32.46
N LEU A 106 -26.80 -10.40 -31.67
CA LEU A 106 -26.01 -10.06 -30.49
C LEU A 106 -26.17 -11.10 -29.39
N CYS A 107 -27.39 -11.56 -29.12
CA CYS A 107 -27.70 -12.51 -28.05
C CYS A 107 -27.06 -13.89 -28.27
N ARG A 108 -26.74 -14.26 -29.52
CA ARG A 108 -25.98 -15.48 -29.84
C ARG A 108 -24.50 -15.41 -29.41
N ARG A 109 -23.94 -14.22 -29.18
CA ARG A 109 -22.52 -14.06 -28.78
C ARG A 109 -22.35 -14.36 -27.30
N ALA A 110 -21.25 -15.04 -26.95
CA ALA A 110 -20.96 -15.44 -25.56
C ALA A 110 -20.95 -14.26 -24.57
N ALA A 111 -20.45 -13.10 -25.00
CA ALA A 111 -20.40 -11.88 -24.19
C ALA A 111 -21.78 -11.33 -23.78
N TYR A 112 -22.86 -11.67 -24.51
CA TYR A 112 -24.20 -11.13 -24.27
C TYR A 112 -25.17 -12.14 -23.67
N ARG A 113 -24.73 -13.37 -23.36
CA ARG A 113 -25.59 -14.44 -22.81
C ARG A 113 -26.26 -14.08 -21.49
N SER A 114 -25.66 -13.21 -20.69
CA SER A 114 -26.19 -12.76 -19.40
C SER A 114 -26.90 -11.41 -19.48
N ASP A 115 -27.00 -10.79 -20.66
CA ASP A 115 -27.75 -9.54 -20.80
C ASP A 115 -29.24 -9.83 -20.55
N PRO A 116 -29.92 -9.10 -19.65
CA PRO A 116 -31.33 -9.30 -19.35
C PRO A 116 -32.23 -9.32 -20.59
N ARG A 117 -31.87 -8.57 -21.63
CA ARG A 117 -32.64 -8.50 -22.89
C ARG A 117 -32.51 -9.79 -23.71
N CYS A 118 -31.43 -10.55 -23.53
CA CYS A 118 -31.16 -11.79 -24.23
C CYS A 118 -31.71 -13.03 -23.50
N VAL A 119 -31.76 -13.02 -22.17
CA VAL A 119 -32.41 -14.11 -21.41
C VAL A 119 -33.93 -14.07 -21.46
N GLN A 120 -34.52 -12.93 -21.81
CA GLN A 120 -35.97 -12.76 -21.95
C GLN A 120 -36.47 -13.00 -23.38
N GLN A 121 -35.58 -13.22 -24.35
CA GLN A 121 -36.00 -13.57 -25.70
C GLN A 121 -36.52 -15.01 -25.74
N PRO A 122 -37.69 -15.27 -26.34
CA PRO A 122 -38.14 -16.63 -26.59
C PRO A 122 -37.14 -17.31 -27.53
N ASP A 123 -36.71 -18.53 -27.20
CA ASP A 123 -35.89 -19.35 -28.09
C ASP A 123 -36.62 -19.50 -29.46
N PRO A 124 -35.92 -19.31 -30.59
CA PRO A 124 -36.51 -19.42 -31.92
C PRO A 124 -36.96 -20.84 -32.30
#